data_AF-A0A1I4GPR0-F1
#
_entry.id   AF-A0A1I4GPR0-F1
#
_cell.length_a   1.000
_cell.length_b   1.000
_cell.length_c   1.000
_cell.angle_alpha   90.00
_cell.angle_beta   90.00
_cell.angle_gamma   90.00
#
_symmetry.space_group_name_H-M   'P 1'
#
loop_
_entity.id
_entity.type
_entity.pdbx_description
1 polymer ?
#
loop_
_entity_poly.entity_id
_entity_poly.type
_entity_poly.pdbx_seq_one_letter_code
_entity_poly.pdbx_strand_id
1 'polypeptide(L)'
;MNKTPVVPALTTERQQRADEYFQVHLNGQREWYSQKASSYKRWGQHLSVVIIASGSLVSVVQLLPVDAGARWVTILTACLGLVITLAKGVDRIGKFEESWVSFRKASESMKREYRLYINNAGSYSTMKDEDRAYRLFVEQIEQIIAEEQQIFWQSREAANEGQSVASKASTD
;
A
#
# COMPACT_ATOMS: atom_id res chain seq x y z
N MET A 1 -32.63 -20.02 -20.84
CA MET A 1 -31.48 -20.71 -21.48
C MET A 1 -30.23 -19.89 -21.21
N ASN A 2 -29.49 -20.26 -20.15
CA ASN A 2 -28.22 -19.63 -19.83
C ASN A 2 -27.19 -20.22 -20.81
N LYS A 3 -26.91 -19.50 -21.91
CA LYS A 3 -25.85 -19.92 -22.83
C LYS A 3 -24.53 -19.77 -22.08
N THR A 4 -23.92 -20.88 -21.70
CA THR A 4 -22.55 -20.88 -21.21
C THR A 4 -21.72 -20.15 -22.25
N PRO A 5 -21.03 -19.05 -21.89
CA PRO A 5 -20.26 -18.29 -22.87
C PRO A 5 -19.22 -19.22 -23.48
N VAL A 6 -19.24 -19.34 -24.80
CA VAL A 6 -18.24 -20.11 -25.54
C VAL A 6 -16.94 -19.31 -25.48
N VAL A 7 -16.09 -19.67 -24.52
CA VAL A 7 -14.75 -19.09 -24.37
C VAL A 7 -13.88 -19.63 -25.51
N PRO A 8 -13.19 -18.79 -26.29
CA PRO A 8 -12.28 -19.28 -27.34
C PRO A 8 -11.19 -20.20 -26.76
N ALA A 9 -10.81 -21.24 -27.50
CA ALA A 9 -9.79 -22.21 -27.05
C ALA A 9 -8.45 -21.52 -26.66
N LEU A 10 -8.08 -20.49 -27.41
CA LEU A 10 -6.87 -19.68 -27.19
C LEU A 10 -6.89 -18.95 -25.83
N THR A 11 -8.07 -18.50 -25.38
CA THR A 11 -8.28 -17.90 -24.07
C THR A 11 -8.10 -18.93 -22.95
N THR A 12 -8.45 -20.20 -23.20
CA THR A 12 -8.34 -21.28 -22.22
C THR A 12 -6.89 -21.70 -21.99
N GLU A 13 -6.08 -21.81 -23.06
CA GLU A 13 -4.64 -22.10 -22.93
C GLU A 13 -3.88 -20.97 -22.23
N ARG A 14 -4.13 -19.71 -22.62
CA ARG A 14 -3.50 -18.55 -21.95
C ARG A 14 -3.90 -18.45 -20.49
N GLN A 15 -5.17 -18.71 -20.18
CA GLN A 15 -5.64 -18.74 -18.80
C GLN A 15 -4.88 -19.80 -17.98
N GLN A 16 -4.73 -21.02 -18.49
CA GLN A 16 -3.99 -22.07 -17.78
C GLN A 16 -2.53 -21.68 -17.51
N ARG A 17 -1.82 -21.15 -18.52
CA ARG A 17 -0.42 -20.71 -18.36
C ARG A 17 -0.29 -19.57 -17.35
N ALA A 18 -1.22 -18.61 -17.38
CA ALA A 18 -1.23 -17.51 -16.42
C ALA A 18 -1.54 -17.99 -15.00
N ASP A 19 -2.53 -18.88 -14.84
CA ASP A 19 -2.89 -19.46 -13.54
C ASP A 19 -1.74 -20.28 -12.96
N GLU A 20 -1.05 -21.08 -13.79
CA GLU A 20 0.17 -21.81 -13.41
C GLU A 20 1.26 -20.84 -12.92
N TYR A 21 1.51 -19.74 -13.65
CA TYR A 21 2.48 -18.74 -13.21
C TYR A 21 2.14 -18.14 -11.85
N PHE A 22 0.88 -17.75 -11.66
CA PHE A 22 0.42 -17.16 -10.39
C PHE A 22 0.43 -18.13 -9.21
N GLN A 23 0.19 -19.42 -9.44
CA GLN A 23 0.18 -20.42 -8.37
C GLN A 23 1.55 -21.00 -8.08
N VAL A 24 2.31 -21.39 -9.10
CA VAL A 24 3.58 -22.11 -8.96
C VAL A 24 4.73 -21.14 -8.69
N HIS A 25 4.81 -20.04 -9.44
CA HIS A 25 5.94 -19.11 -9.35
C HIS A 25 5.69 -17.98 -8.36
N LEU A 26 4.48 -17.41 -8.35
CA LEU A 26 4.15 -16.30 -7.46
C LEU A 26 3.53 -16.76 -6.13
N ASN A 27 3.19 -18.05 -5.95
CA ASN A 27 2.73 -18.63 -4.69
C ASN A 27 1.69 -17.77 -3.92
N GLY A 28 0.70 -17.21 -4.63
CA GLY A 28 -0.34 -16.38 -4.00
C GLY A 28 0.11 -14.97 -3.58
N GLN A 29 1.28 -14.48 -4.01
CA GLN A 29 1.82 -13.15 -3.71
C GLN A 29 0.83 -12.01 -4.02
N ARG A 30 -0.03 -12.15 -5.03
CA ARG A 30 -1.12 -11.20 -5.33
C ARG A 30 -2.09 -11.02 -4.16
N GLU A 31 -2.48 -12.11 -3.53
CA GLU A 31 -3.43 -12.11 -2.41
C GLU A 31 -2.75 -11.56 -1.15
N TRP A 32 -1.49 -11.94 -0.92
CA TRP A 32 -0.67 -11.38 0.15
C TRP A 32 -0.55 -9.85 0.03
N TYR A 33 -0.26 -9.32 -1.16
CA TYR A 33 -0.22 -7.88 -1.39
C TYR A 33 -1.56 -7.21 -1.11
N SER A 34 -2.67 -7.79 -1.56
CA SER A 34 -4.03 -7.25 -1.33
C SER A 34 -4.39 -7.18 0.17
N GLN A 35 -4.10 -8.26 0.92
CA GLN A 35 -4.36 -8.33 2.35
C GLN A 35 -3.46 -7.38 3.13
N LYS A 36 -2.17 -7.30 2.77
CA LYS A 36 -1.21 -6.42 3.41
C LYS A 36 -1.55 -4.96 3.18
N ALA A 37 -1.90 -4.59 1.95
CA ALA A 37 -2.40 -3.28 1.61
C ALA A 37 -3.60 -2.91 2.53
N SER A 38 -4.61 -3.78 2.60
CA SER A 38 -5.82 -3.53 3.40
C SER A 38 -5.51 -3.31 4.89
N SER A 39 -4.55 -4.06 5.42
CA SER A 39 -4.11 -3.96 6.81
C SER A 39 -3.39 -2.63 7.09
N TYR A 40 -2.48 -2.22 6.20
CA TYR A 40 -1.75 -0.95 6.30
C TYR A 40 -2.70 0.25 6.21
N LYS A 41 -3.68 0.19 5.31
CA LYS A 41 -4.74 1.21 5.21
C LYS A 41 -5.49 1.37 6.54
N ARG A 42 -5.94 0.27 7.14
CA ARG A 42 -6.67 0.31 8.42
C ARG A 42 -5.80 0.91 9.52
N TRP A 43 -4.55 0.48 9.64
CA TRP A 43 -3.60 1.02 10.62
C TRP A 43 -3.39 2.52 10.47
N GLY A 44 -3.11 3.01 9.25
CA GLY A 44 -2.95 4.44 8.98
C GLY A 44 -4.22 5.24 9.26
N GLN A 45 -5.40 4.71 8.92
CA GLN A 45 -6.68 5.34 9.24
C GLN A 45 -6.93 5.39 10.76
N HIS A 46 -6.63 4.33 11.50
CA HIS A 46 -6.76 4.32 12.95
C HIS A 46 -5.85 5.35 13.62
N LEU A 47 -4.58 5.42 13.22
CA LEU A 47 -3.63 6.44 13.71
C LEU A 47 -4.13 7.85 13.43
N SER A 48 -4.63 8.09 12.21
CA SER A 48 -5.18 9.39 11.81
C SER A 48 -6.39 9.79 12.66
N VAL A 49 -7.32 8.86 12.93
CA VAL A 49 -8.48 9.11 13.79
C VAL A 49 -8.04 9.43 15.21
N VAL A 50 -7.06 8.71 15.77
CA VAL A 50 -6.52 8.98 17.12
C VAL A 50 -5.92 10.39 17.19
N ILE A 51 -5.15 10.79 16.18
CA ILE A 51 -4.55 12.12 16.12
C ILE A 51 -5.61 13.22 16.05
N ILE A 52 -6.59 13.07 15.16
CA ILE A 52 -7.67 14.05 15.00
C ILE A 52 -8.49 14.14 16.28
N ALA A 53 -8.91 13.01 16.86
CA ALA A 53 -9.69 12.99 18.09
C ALA A 53 -8.93 13.62 19.26
N SER A 54 -7.64 13.32 19.41
CA SER A 54 -6.79 13.91 20.45
C SER A 54 -6.64 15.41 20.26
N GLY A 55 -6.38 15.87 19.03
CA GLY A 55 -6.26 17.30 18.72
C GLY A 55 -7.57 18.06 18.95
N SER A 56 -8.70 17.50 18.53
CA SER A 56 -10.02 18.07 18.82
C SER A 56 -10.30 18.13 20.31
N LEU A 57 -9.93 17.09 21.08
CA LEU A 57 -10.12 17.08 22.53
C LEU A 57 -9.27 18.15 23.22
N VAL A 58 -8.03 18.39 22.78
CA VAL A 58 -7.20 19.50 23.27
C VAL A 58 -7.92 20.83 23.10
N SER A 59 -8.47 21.11 21.91
CA SER A 59 -9.21 22.35 21.66
C SER A 59 -10.47 22.50 22.52
N VAL A 60 -11.23 21.41 22.70
CA VAL A 60 -12.44 21.42 23.55
C VAL A 60 -12.08 21.68 25.01
N VAL A 61 -11.05 21.02 25.52
CA VAL A 61 -10.59 21.17 26.91
C VAL A 61 -10.15 22.60 27.19
N GLN A 62 -9.53 23.28 26.23
CA GLN A 62 -9.12 24.69 26.36
C GLN A 62 -10.28 25.68 26.40
N LEU A 63 -11.46 25.32 25.87
CA LEU A 63 -12.64 26.18 25.88
C LEU A 63 -13.47 26.08 27.16
N LEU A 64 -13.20 25.10 28.03
CA LEU A 64 -13.94 24.94 29.28
C LEU A 64 -13.52 26.04 30.27
N PRO A 65 -14.48 26.74 30.91
CA PRO A 65 -14.19 27.71 31.95
C PRO A 65 -13.69 26.97 33.19
N VAL A 66 -12.37 26.91 33.35
CA VAL A 66 -11.72 26.21 34.46
C VAL A 66 -10.91 27.23 35.28
N ASP A 67 -11.04 27.15 36.60
CA ASP A 67 -10.32 28.03 37.52
C ASP A 67 -8.80 27.95 37.30
N ALA A 68 -8.11 29.10 37.41
CA ALA A 68 -6.70 29.27 37.10
C ALA A 68 -5.72 28.35 37.89
N GLY A 69 -6.20 27.65 38.91
CA GLY A 69 -5.42 26.69 39.72
C GLY A 69 -5.49 25.23 39.25
N ALA A 70 -6.30 24.91 38.24
CA ALA A 70 -6.59 23.51 37.89
C ALA A 70 -5.50 22.87 37.01
N ARG A 71 -4.43 22.40 37.65
CA ARG A 71 -3.29 21.71 37.01
C ARG A 71 -3.68 20.50 36.17
N TRP A 72 -4.84 19.89 36.42
CA TRP A 72 -5.32 18.73 35.68
C TRP A 72 -5.52 19.02 34.18
N VAL A 73 -5.93 20.24 33.80
CA VAL A 73 -6.11 20.66 32.39
C VAL A 73 -4.77 20.68 31.66
N THR A 74 -3.73 21.22 32.29
CA THR A 74 -2.36 21.26 31.73
C THR A 74 -1.80 19.85 31.58
N ILE A 75 -2.00 18.99 32.58
CA ILE A 75 -1.55 17.59 32.51
C ILE A 75 -2.28 16.84 31.38
N LEU A 76 -3.61 17.02 31.26
CA LEU A 76 -4.41 16.37 30.23
C LEU A 76 -4.01 16.78 28.82
N THR A 77 -3.84 18.10 28.58
CA THR A 77 -3.42 18.62 27.27
C THR A 77 -2.00 18.19 26.91
N ALA A 78 -1.08 18.12 27.89
CA ALA A 78 0.26 17.58 27.70
C ALA A 78 0.25 16.09 27.33
N CYS A 79 -0.56 15.27 28.03
CA CYS A 79 -0.73 13.86 27.70
C CYS A 79 -1.29 13.66 26.29
N LEU A 80 -2.30 14.44 25.87
CA LEU A 80 -2.85 14.37 24.52
C LEU A 80 -1.83 14.79 23.46
N GLY A 81 -1.03 15.83 23.73
CA GLY A 81 0.07 16.24 22.85
C GLY A 81 1.13 15.15 22.68
N LEU A 82 1.46 14.44 23.76
CA LEU A 82 2.36 13.29 23.72
C LEU A 82 1.78 12.13 22.88
N VAL A 83 0.50 11.81 23.05
CA VAL A 83 -0.19 10.79 22.23
C VAL A 83 -0.16 11.14 20.75
N ILE A 84 -0.47 12.40 20.39
CA ILE A 84 -0.42 12.89 19.01
C ILE A 84 0.98 12.72 18.43
N THR A 85 2.01 13.13 19.19
CA THR A 85 3.41 13.08 18.75
C THR A 85 3.88 11.66 18.52
N LEU A 86 3.56 10.74 19.44
CA LEU A 86 3.88 9.32 19.29
C LEU A 86 3.14 8.70 18.11
N ALA A 87 1.84 8.96 17.97
CA ALA A 87 1.04 8.46 16.86
C ALA A 87 1.58 8.96 15.51
N LYS A 88 1.93 10.25 15.40
CA LYS A 88 2.56 10.81 14.19
C LYS A 88 3.95 10.23 13.94
N GLY A 89 4.72 9.96 14.98
CA GLY A 89 6.01 9.28 14.87
C GLY A 89 5.87 7.87 14.29
N VAL A 90 4.93 7.08 14.83
CA VAL A 90 4.62 5.73 14.33
C VAL A 90 4.13 5.78 12.87
N ASP A 91 3.24 6.71 12.55
CA ASP A 91 2.73 6.91 11.19
C ASP A 91 3.86 7.25 10.20
N ARG A 92 4.77 8.15 10.60
CA ARG A 92 5.93 8.56 9.80
C ARG A 92 6.92 7.41 9.57
N ILE A 93 7.19 6.59 10.58
CA ILE A 93 8.11 5.45 10.46
C ILE A 93 7.48 4.35 9.61
N GLY A 94 6.19 4.07 9.82
CA GLY A 94 5.49 3.00 9.13
C GLY A 94 5.14 3.30 7.67
N LYS A 95 5.09 4.59 7.28
CA LYS A 95 4.70 5.04 5.93
C LYS A 95 3.48 4.29 5.41
N PHE A 96 2.47 4.17 6.27
CA PHE A 96 1.36 3.25 6.04
C PHE A 96 0.56 3.61 4.79
N GLU A 97 0.39 4.90 4.51
CA GLU A 97 -0.33 5.40 3.34
C GLU A 97 0.43 5.11 2.03
N GLU A 98 1.72 5.47 1.95
CA GLU A 98 2.58 5.17 0.80
C GLU A 98 2.62 3.66 0.50
N SER A 99 2.80 2.85 1.54
CA SER A 99 2.89 1.39 1.44
C SER A 99 1.57 0.78 0.95
N TRP A 100 0.43 1.18 1.52
CA TRP A 100 -0.89 0.72 1.07
C TRP A 100 -1.12 1.03 -0.41
N VAL A 101 -0.83 2.26 -0.84
CA VAL A 101 -1.04 2.69 -2.23
C VAL A 101 -0.15 1.90 -3.18
N SER A 102 1.13 1.70 -2.82
CA SER A 102 2.07 0.91 -3.62
C SER A 102 1.60 -0.53 -3.81
N PHE A 103 1.28 -1.24 -2.71
CA PHE A 103 0.80 -2.62 -2.79
C PHE A 103 -0.54 -2.73 -3.55
N ARG A 104 -1.44 -1.76 -3.40
CA ARG A 104 -2.70 -1.73 -4.13
C ARG A 104 -2.48 -1.53 -5.62
N LYS A 105 -1.57 -0.61 -6.00
CA LYS A 105 -1.19 -0.37 -7.39
C LYS A 105 -0.57 -1.62 -8.01
N ALA A 106 0.37 -2.27 -7.34
CA ALA A 106 0.98 -3.51 -7.81
C ALA A 106 -0.08 -4.61 -8.03
N SER A 107 -0.97 -4.82 -7.05
CA SER A 107 -2.05 -5.81 -7.16
C SER A 107 -3.00 -5.54 -8.33
N GLU A 108 -3.41 -4.28 -8.53
CA GLU A 108 -4.30 -3.91 -9.64
C GLU A 108 -3.59 -3.96 -11.00
N SER A 109 -2.31 -3.62 -11.07
CA SER A 109 -1.48 -3.78 -12.28
C SER A 109 -1.36 -5.26 -12.67
N MET A 110 -1.07 -6.15 -11.73
CA MET A 110 -1.01 -7.60 -11.99
C MET A 110 -2.36 -8.13 -12.51
N LYS A 111 -3.49 -7.70 -11.94
CA LYS A 111 -4.83 -8.08 -12.42
C LYS A 111 -5.11 -7.54 -13.81
N ARG A 112 -4.69 -6.31 -14.11
CA ARG A 112 -4.84 -5.71 -15.43
C ARG A 112 -4.05 -6.50 -16.47
N GLU A 113 -2.79 -6.82 -16.17
CA GLU A 113 -1.91 -7.55 -17.07
C GLU A 113 -2.44 -8.96 -17.35
N TYR A 114 -2.89 -9.66 -16.30
CA TYR A 114 -3.60 -10.93 -16.43
C TYR A 114 -4.80 -10.83 -17.40
N ARG A 115 -5.66 -9.81 -17.23
CA ARG A 115 -6.81 -9.61 -18.12
C ARG A 115 -6.41 -9.29 -19.56
N LEU A 116 -5.33 -8.53 -19.76
CA LEU A 116 -4.84 -8.20 -21.11
C LEU A 116 -4.31 -9.45 -21.82
N TYR A 117 -3.54 -10.28 -21.11
CA TYR A 117 -2.97 -11.50 -21.66
C TYR A 117 -4.05 -12.52 -22.07
N ILE A 118 -4.98 -12.87 -21.16
CA ILE A 118 -6.01 -13.88 -21.44
C ILE A 118 -6.96 -13.47 -22.57
N ASN A 119 -7.30 -12.17 -22.66
CA ASN A 119 -8.22 -11.65 -23.68
C ASN A 119 -7.53 -11.29 -24.99
N ASN A 120 -6.24 -11.60 -25.13
CA ASN A 120 -5.43 -11.23 -26.28
C ASN A 120 -5.57 -9.74 -26.67
N ALA A 121 -5.48 -8.87 -25.67
CA ALA A 121 -5.68 -7.43 -25.82
C ALA A 121 -4.38 -6.65 -25.56
N GLY A 122 -4.35 -5.38 -25.95
CA GLY A 122 -3.16 -4.53 -25.77
C GLY A 122 -1.97 -5.03 -26.59
N SER A 123 -0.79 -5.10 -25.98
CA SER A 123 0.46 -5.52 -26.63
C SER A 123 0.47 -6.98 -27.10
N TYR A 124 -0.48 -7.80 -26.62
CA TYR A 124 -0.58 -9.21 -26.98
C TYR A 124 -1.33 -9.43 -28.30
N SER A 125 -2.23 -8.53 -28.69
CA SER A 125 -3.11 -8.71 -29.87
C SER A 125 -2.35 -8.71 -31.19
N THR A 126 -1.18 -8.07 -31.23
CA THR A 126 -0.31 -7.96 -32.41
C THR A 126 0.68 -9.13 -32.52
N MET A 127 0.75 -9.99 -31.51
CA MET A 127 1.66 -11.13 -31.48
C MET A 127 1.02 -12.37 -32.11
N LYS A 128 1.73 -12.97 -33.08
CA LYS A 128 1.33 -14.24 -33.71
C LYS A 128 1.91 -15.47 -32.99
N ASP A 129 2.90 -15.26 -32.15
CA ASP A 129 3.65 -16.30 -31.44
C ASP A 129 3.24 -16.28 -29.96
N GLU A 130 2.55 -17.35 -29.54
CA GLU A 130 2.01 -17.49 -28.18
C GLU A 130 3.10 -17.59 -27.11
N ASP A 131 4.27 -18.14 -27.43
CA ASP A 131 5.39 -18.20 -26.49
C ASP A 131 6.05 -16.84 -26.30
N ARG A 132 6.08 -16.00 -27.34
CA ARG A 132 6.46 -14.59 -27.16
C ARG A 132 5.44 -13.83 -26.32
N ALA A 133 4.15 -14.04 -26.56
CA ALA A 133 3.11 -13.42 -25.75
C ALA A 133 3.23 -13.82 -24.27
N TYR A 134 3.50 -15.09 -23.98
CA TYR A 134 3.72 -15.56 -22.60
C TYR A 134 4.98 -14.97 -21.97
N ARG A 135 6.11 -14.91 -22.70
CA ARG A 135 7.34 -14.28 -22.18
C ARG A 135 7.13 -12.81 -21.84
N LEU A 136 6.47 -12.05 -22.72
CA LEU A 136 6.15 -10.66 -22.44
C LEU A 136 5.27 -10.53 -21.19
N PHE A 137 4.28 -11.42 -21.03
CA PHE A 137 3.44 -11.44 -19.83
C PHE A 137 4.27 -11.64 -18.55
N VAL A 138 5.18 -12.61 -18.56
CA VAL A 138 6.09 -12.86 -17.43
C VAL A 138 6.97 -11.63 -17.16
N GLU A 139 7.60 -11.06 -18.18
CA GLU A 139 8.44 -9.86 -18.06
C GLU A 139 7.68 -8.67 -17.48
N GLN A 140 6.43 -8.44 -17.92
CA GLN A 140 5.58 -7.36 -17.41
C GLN A 140 5.21 -7.56 -15.94
N ILE A 141 4.94 -8.80 -15.53
CA ILE A 141 4.67 -9.12 -14.12
C ILE A 141 5.93 -8.91 -13.26
N GLU A 142 7.08 -9.39 -13.71
CA GLU A 142 8.36 -9.18 -13.02
C GLU A 142 8.71 -7.69 -12.92
N GLN A 143 8.44 -6.90 -13.95
CA GLN A 143 8.62 -5.45 -13.89
C GLN A 143 7.74 -4.82 -12.81
N ILE A 144 6.48 -5.22 -12.69
CA ILE A 144 5.59 -4.73 -11.62
C ILE A 144 6.16 -5.06 -10.22
N ILE A 145 6.74 -6.25 -10.06
CA ILE A 145 7.37 -6.67 -8.79
C ILE A 145 8.63 -5.86 -8.52
N ALA A 146 9.48 -5.67 -9.53
CA ALA A 146 10.71 -4.90 -9.42
C ALA A 146 10.42 -3.42 -9.08
N GLU A 147 9.40 -2.82 -9.71
CA GLU A 147 8.94 -1.46 -9.40
C GLU A 147 8.46 -1.34 -7.94
N GLU A 148 7.72 -2.33 -7.43
CA GLU A 148 7.28 -2.35 -6.04
C GLU A 148 8.48 -2.45 -5.08
N GLN A 149 9.42 -3.35 -5.35
CA GLN A 149 10.63 -3.50 -4.54
C GLN A 149 11.46 -2.21 -4.54
N GLN A 150 11.62 -1.56 -5.69
CA GLN A 150 12.33 -0.30 -5.78
C GLN A 150 11.66 0.80 -4.95
N ILE A 151 10.34 0.93 -5.02
CA ILE A 151 9.58 1.87 -4.19
C ILE A 151 9.79 1.55 -2.71
N PHE A 152 9.77 0.27 -2.33
CA PHE A 152 10.01 -0.15 -0.95
C PHE A 152 11.40 0.29 -0.46
N TRP A 153 12.47 0.07 -1.23
CA TRP A 153 13.83 0.46 -0.83
C TRP A 153 14.01 1.98 -0.79
N GLN A 154 13.56 2.70 -1.82
CA GLN A 154 13.62 4.17 -1.86
C GLN A 154 12.86 4.80 -0.69
N SER A 155 11.70 4.25 -0.35
CA SER A 155 10.90 4.75 0.77
C SER A 155 11.63 4.63 2.12
N ARG A 156 12.55 3.65 2.26
CA ARG A 156 13.35 3.42 3.48
C ARG A 156 14.63 4.24 3.52
N GLU A 157 15.27 4.47 2.36
CA GLU A 157 16.45 5.34 2.26
C GLU A 157 16.09 6.79 2.64
N ALA A 158 15.00 7.31 2.10
CA ALA A 158 14.51 8.66 2.46
C ALA A 158 14.13 8.79 3.96
N ALA A 159 13.70 7.69 4.60
CA ALA A 159 13.41 7.68 6.03
C ALA A 159 14.70 7.75 6.88
N ASN A 160 15.77 7.08 6.44
CA ASN A 160 17.08 7.09 7.11
C ASN A 160 17.80 8.44 6.96
N GLU A 161 17.72 9.08 5.78
CA GLU A 161 18.33 10.39 5.56
C GLU A 161 17.70 11.48 6.44
N GLY A 162 16.36 11.48 6.59
CA GLY A 162 15.66 12.41 7.47
C GLY A 162 16.02 12.27 8.95
N GLN A 163 16.38 11.07 9.42
CA GLN A 163 16.84 10.83 10.79
C GLN A 163 18.29 11.29 11.02
N SER A 164 19.16 11.09 10.03
CA SER A 164 20.56 11.55 10.07
C SER A 164 20.69 13.06 10.19
N VAL A 165 19.85 13.82 9.46
CA VAL A 165 19.86 15.29 9.50
C VAL A 165 19.28 15.81 10.82
N ALA A 166 18.20 15.21 11.33
CA ALA A 166 17.61 15.60 12.61
C ALA A 166 18.52 15.32 13.81
N SER A 167 19.28 14.21 13.79
CA SER A 167 20.25 13.88 14.84
C SER A 167 21.45 14.83 14.87
N LYS A 168 21.88 15.36 13.72
CA LYS A 168 22.96 16.37 13.66
C LYS A 168 22.50 17.73 14.18
N ALA A 169 21.28 18.14 13.83
CA ALA A 169 20.73 19.43 14.25
C ALA A 169 20.40 19.53 15.76
N SER A 170 20.32 18.42 16.49
CA SER A 170 20.12 18.42 17.95
C SER A 170 21.43 18.36 18.75
N THR A 171 22.58 18.28 18.08
CA THR A 171 23.91 18.16 18.73
C THR A 171 24.72 19.45 18.64
N ASP A 172 24.25 20.44 17.87
CA ASP A 172 24.73 21.83 17.82
C ASP A 172 23.82 22.74 18.65
#